data_AF-A0A381XTP3-F1
#
_entry.id   AF-A0A381XTP3-F1
#
_cell.length_a   1.000
_cell.length_b   1.000
_cell.length_c   1.000
_cell.angle_alpha   90.00
_cell.angle_beta   90.00
_cell.angle_gamma   90.00
#
_symmetry.space_group_name_H-M   'P 1'
#
loop_
_entity.id
_entity.type
_entity.pdbx_description
1 polymer ?
#
loop_
_entity_poly.entity_id
_entity_poly.type
_entity_poly.pdbx_seq_one_letter_code
_entity_poly.pdbx_strand_id
1 'polypeptide(L)' 'MKFSLILLGLSWLLRYTAWRNPVFRARLKEKTFVAQIKIADNSFGRFFSFQDGKVSSQAVIH' A
#
# COMPACT_ATOMS: atom_id res chain seq x y z
N MET A 1 -0.85 16.17 7.04
CA MET A 1 0.45 15.85 6.40
C MET A 1 1.16 14.62 6.97
N LYS A 2 1.32 14.46 8.30
CA LYS A 2 2.00 13.29 8.91
C LYS A 2 1.40 11.92 8.52
N PHE A 3 0.07 11.81 8.45
CA PHE A 3 -0.60 10.55 8.11
C PHE A 3 -0.23 10.05 6.70
N SER A 4 -0.24 10.94 5.70
CA SER A 4 0.12 10.57 4.33
C SER A 4 1.59 10.11 4.22
N LEU A 5 2.50 10.72 4.98
CA LEU A 5 3.90 10.30 5.07
C LEU A 5 4.05 8.91 5.70
N ILE A 6 3.29 8.59 6.74
CA ILE A 6 3.29 7.27 7.37
C ILE A 6 2.79 6.20 6.39
N LEU A 7 1.69 6.48 5.67
CA LEU A 7 1.16 5.60 4.64
C LEU A 7 2.14 5.41 3.46
N LEU A 8 2.88 6.46 3.12
CA LEU A 8 3.93 6.41 2.11
C LEU A 8 5.13 5.57 2.59
N GLY A 9 5.57 5.76 3.83
CA GLY A 9 6.60 4.93 4.46
C GLY A 9 6.20 3.45 4.53
N LEU A 10 4.94 3.16 4.88
CA LEU A 10 4.40 1.80 4.93
C LEU A 10 4.40 1.13 3.55
N SER A 11 3.98 1.84 2.50
CA SER A 11 4.06 1.31 1.13
C SER A 11 5.49 1.03 0.68
N TRP A 12 6.43 1.88 1.07
CA TRP A 12 7.84 1.68 0.78
C TRP A 12 8.42 0.47 1.53
N LEU A 13 8.08 0.32 2.82
CA LEU A 13 8.43 -0.85 3.62
C LEU A 13 7.88 -2.14 3.01
N LEU A 14 6.59 -2.17 2.65
CA LEU A 14 5.97 -3.33 2.00
C LEU A 14 6.64 -3.69 0.66
N ARG A 15 7.05 -2.68 -0.11
CA ARG A 15 7.77 -2.88 -1.37
C ARG A 15 9.19 -3.39 -1.14
N TYR A 16 9.88 -2.87 -0.12
CA TYR A 16 11.21 -3.32 0.28
C TYR A 16 11.19 -4.75 0.83
N THR A 17 10.22 -5.09 1.68
CA THR A 17 10.07 -6.46 2.20
C THR A 17 9.71 -7.45 1.10
N ALA A 18 8.87 -7.06 0.13
CA ALA A 18 8.58 -7.86 -1.06
C ALA A 18 9.82 -8.06 -1.96
N TRP A 19 10.69 -7.06 -2.06
CA TRP A 19 11.93 -7.22 -2.81
C TRP A 19 12.95 -8.10 -2.08
N ARG A 20 13.12 -7.90 -0.77
CA ARG A 20 14.08 -8.65 0.05
C ARG A 20 13.65 -10.09 0.31
N ASN A 21 12.35 -10.36 0.42
CA ASN A 21 11.84 -11.68 0.78
C ASN A 21 10.97 -12.26 -0.36
N PRO A 22 11.50 -13.20 -1.16
CA PRO A 22 10.79 -13.74 -2.32
C PRO A 22 9.52 -14.52 -1.92
N VAL A 23 9.47 -15.09 -0.71
CA VAL A 23 8.28 -15.76 -0.17
C VAL A 23 7.16 -14.73 0.06
N PHE A 24 7.48 -13.57 0.61
CA PHE A 24 6.50 -12.50 0.82
C PHE A 24 5.96 -11.97 -0.52
N ARG A 25 6.84 -11.85 -1.53
CA ARG A 25 6.42 -11.50 -2.90
C ARG A 25 5.51 -12.56 -3.53
N ALA A 26 5.79 -13.84 -3.32
CA ALA A 26 4.92 -14.92 -3.78
C ALA A 26 3.54 -14.85 -3.12
N ARG A 27 3.46 -14.60 -1.81
CA ARG A 27 2.19 -14.38 -1.09
C ARG A 27 1.43 -13.15 -1.58
N LEU A 28 2.13 -12.07 -1.90
CA LEU A 28 1.52 -10.89 -2.52
C LEU A 28 1.04 -11.13 -3.96
N LYS A 29 1.60 -12.12 -4.66
CA LYS A 29 1.12 -12.56 -5.97
C LYS A 29 -0.07 -13.51 -5.88
N GLU A 30 -0.18 -14.28 -4.79
CA GLU A 30 -1.30 -15.21 -4.56
C GLU A 30 -2.64 -14.47 -4.42
N LYS A 31 -2.64 -13.22 -3.93
CA LYS A 31 -3.87 -12.44 -3.77
C LYS A 31 -3.72 -11.02 -4.30
N THR A 32 -4.48 -10.74 -5.34
CA THR A 32 -4.71 -9.39 -5.87
C THR A 32 -5.77 -8.71 -5.02
N PHE A 33 -5.42 -7.65 -4.30
CA PHE A 33 -6.38 -6.89 -3.51
C PHE A 33 -6.07 -5.41 -3.50
N VAL A 34 -7.11 -4.61 -3.26
CA VAL A 34 -7.01 -3.17 -3.09
C VAL A 34 -7.36 -2.86 -1.64
N ALA A 35 -6.42 -2.26 -0.91
CA ALA A 35 -6.66 -1.76 0.43
C ALA A 35 -6.84 -0.24 0.39
N GLN A 36 -7.99 0.25 0.86
CA GLN A 36 -8.19 1.67 1.07
C GLN A 36 -7.95 1.99 2.54
N ILE A 37 -6.98 2.86 2.81
CA ILE A 37 -6.78 3.41 4.15
C ILE A 37 -7.23 4.87 4.09
N LYS A 38 -8.28 5.19 4.83
CA LYS A 38 -8.82 6.55 4.94
C LYS A 38 -8.92 6.97 6.39
N ILE A 39 -8.81 8.28 6.62
CA ILE A 39 -9.13 8.87 7.93
C ILE A 39 -10.64 8.75 8.14
N ALA A 40 -11.07 8.52 9.39
CA ALA A 40 -12.49 8.41 9.73
C ALA A 40 -13.29 9.66 9.32
N ASP A 41 -12.64 10.82 9.42
CA ASP A 41 -13.13 12.14 9.00
C ASP A 41 -13.16 12.33 7.47
N ASN A 42 -12.83 11.29 6.69
CA ASN A 42 -12.86 11.24 5.22
C ASN A 42 -12.01 12.30 4.49
N SER A 43 -11.30 13.16 5.22
CA SER A 43 -10.55 14.30 4.70
C SER A 43 -9.24 13.91 4.00
N PHE A 44 -8.68 12.73 4.27
CA PHE A 44 -7.59 12.16 3.47
C PHE A 44 -7.68 10.64 3.38
N GLY A 45 -7.37 10.09 2.20
CA GLY A 45 -7.27 8.65 1.99
C GLY A 45 -6.18 8.27 0.99
N ARG A 46 -5.73 7.02 1.08
CA ARG A 46 -4.80 6.44 0.12
C ARG A 46 -5.26 5.03 -0.24
N PHE A 47 -5.29 4.75 -1.53
CA PHE A 47 -5.52 3.42 -2.05
C PHE A 47 -4.18 2.75 -2.28
N PHE A 48 -4.06 1.52 -1.80
CA PHE A 48 -2.96 0.61 -2.08
C PHE A 48 -3.50 -0.51 -2.96
N SER A 49 -3.01 -0.59 -4.19
CA SER A 49 -3.31 -1.68 -5.10
C SER A 49 -2.15 -2.66 -5.11
N PHE A 50 -2.44 -3.92 -4.81
CA PHE A 50 -1.52 -5.04 -4.88
C PHE A 50 -1.87 -5.87 -6.11
N GLN A 51 -1.01 -5.81 -7.14
CA GLN A 51 -1.18 -6.58 -8.39
C GLN A 51 0.14 -7.21 -8.80
N ASP A 52 0.15 -8.53 -9.02
CA ASP A 52 1.33 -9.27 -9.50
C ASP A 52 2.60 -9.07 -8.64
N GLY A 53 2.42 -8.88 -7.32
CA GLY A 53 3.52 -8.60 -6.40
C GLY A 53 4.12 -7.20 -6.57
N LYS A 54 3.46 -6.30 -7.30
CA LYS A 54 3.73 -4.86 -7.33
C LYS A 54 2.75 -4.15 -6.39
N VAL A 55 3.27 -3.19 -5.65
CA VAL A 55 2.50 -2.33 -4.76
C VAL A 55 2.44 -0.93 -5.39
N SER A 56 1.24 -0.49 -5.72
CA SER A 56 0.95 0.86 -6.22
C SER A 56 0.15 1.62 -5.18
N SER A 57 0.50 2.89 -4.96
CA SER A 57 -0.22 3.75 -4.02
C SER A 57 -0.75 4.99 -4.74
N GLN A 58 -2.06 5.24 -4.68
CA GLN A 58 -2.67 6.46 -5.20
C GLN A 58 -3.30 7.25 -4.06
N ALA A 59 -2.99 8.54 -3.99
CA ALA A 59 -3.64 9.45 -3.05
C ALA A 59 -5.05 9.75 -3.59
N VAL A 60 -6.04 9.65 -2.72
CA VAL A 60 -7.38 10.14 -3.01
C VAL A 60 -7.68 11.32 -2.09
N ILE A 61 -7.98 12.43 -2.74
CA ILE A 61 -8.52 13.64 -2.18
C ILE A 61 -9.99 13.68 -2.59
N HIS A 62 -10.89 13.67 -1.61
CA HIS A 62 -12.30 13.97 -1.79
C HIS A 62 -12.62 15.15 -0.89
#